data_AF-A0A357N7I0-F1
#
_entry.id   AF-A0A357N7I0-F1
#
_cell.length_a   1.000
_cell.length_b   1.000
_cell.length_c   1.000
_cell.angle_alpha   90.00
_cell.angle_beta   90.00
_cell.angle_gamma   90.00
#
_symmetry.space_group_name_H-M   'P 1'
#
loop_
_entity.id
_entity.type
_entity.pdbx_description
1 polymer ?
#
loop_
_entity_poly.entity_id
_entity_poly.type
_entity_poly.pdbx_seq_one_letter_code
_entity_poly.pdbx_strand_id
1 'polypeptide(L)'
;YAAYLMLFPAILPQHVVAREKDPAKSPFSRAPVGSGPFKVSSWNLADAIVLEANAYYYKGRPKLDRITYKILPDINIMLTQLKAGAIDIFSNVGFAQLDQAKAAA
;
A
#
# COMPACT_ATOMS: atom_id res chain seq x y z
N TYR A 1 -1.04 6.16 29.64
CA TYR A 1 -0.86 5.48 28.34
C TYR A 1 -2.04 4.55 28.11
N ALA A 2 -2.86 4.81 27.11
CA ALA A 2 -4.12 4.08 26.86
C ALA A 2 -3.92 2.98 25.81
N ALA A 3 -3.37 1.83 26.22
CA ALA A 3 -3.06 0.72 25.32
C ALA A 3 -4.26 0.18 24.53
N TYR A 4 -5.48 0.37 25.04
CA TYR A 4 -6.72 -0.09 24.39
C TYR A 4 -6.98 0.57 23.02
N LEU A 5 -6.44 1.77 22.77
CA LEU A 5 -6.59 2.43 21.47
C LEU A 5 -5.84 1.72 20.34
N MET A 6 -4.85 0.89 20.67
CA MET A 6 -4.07 0.10 19.71
C MET A 6 -4.55 -1.33 19.58
N LEU A 7 -5.57 -1.76 20.35
CA LEU A 7 -6.03 -3.14 20.35
C LEU A 7 -6.67 -3.56 19.02
N PHE A 8 -7.27 -2.60 18.29
CA PHE A 8 -7.97 -2.84 17.03
C PHE A 8 -7.51 -1.84 15.96
N PRO A 9 -6.28 -1.96 15.44
CA PRO A 9 -5.72 -1.03 14.46
C PRO A 9 -6.43 -1.12 13.09
N ALA A 10 -7.12 -2.23 12.83
CA ALA A 10 -7.91 -2.44 11.62
C ALA A 10 -9.17 -3.25 11.94
N ILE A 11 -10.27 -2.91 11.25
CA ILE A 11 -11.55 -3.63 11.35
C ILE A 11 -11.62 -4.64 10.20
N LEU A 12 -11.88 -5.90 10.53
CA LEU A 12 -11.97 -7.00 9.56
C LEU A 12 -13.43 -7.40 9.30
N PRO A 13 -13.80 -7.74 8.04
CA PRO A 13 -15.15 -8.18 7.72
C PRO A 13 -15.40 -9.61 8.24
N GLN A 14 -16.17 -9.75 9.32
CA GLN A 14 -16.50 -11.04 9.94
C GLN A 14 -17.03 -12.06 8.93
N HIS A 15 -17.93 -11.65 8.04
CA HIS A 15 -18.59 -12.56 7.08
C HIS A 15 -17.63 -13.18 6.04
N VAL A 16 -16.44 -12.59 5.86
CA VAL A 16 -15.36 -13.12 5.00
C VAL A 16 -14.38 -13.92 5.85
N VAL A 17 -13.79 -13.30 6.88
CA VAL A 17 -12.67 -13.87 7.64
C VAL A 17 -13.09 -15.03 8.53
N ALA A 18 -14.32 -15.06 9.06
CA ALA A 18 -14.77 -16.15 9.93
C ALA A 18 -14.89 -17.51 9.21
N ARG A 19 -14.87 -17.52 7.87
CA ARG A 19 -14.91 -18.74 7.05
C ARG A 19 -13.52 -19.37 6.86
N GLU A 20 -12.48 -18.63 7.20
CA GLU A 20 -11.09 -19.00 6.96
C GLU A 20 -10.56 -19.81 8.14
N LYS A 21 -10.10 -21.05 7.87
CA LYS A 21 -9.59 -21.96 8.91
C LYS A 21 -8.20 -21.60 9.41
N ASP A 22 -7.40 -20.99 8.55
CA ASP A 22 -6.01 -20.59 8.83
C ASP A 22 -5.78 -19.17 8.29
N PRO A 23 -5.71 -18.15 9.16
CA PRO A 23 -5.46 -16.78 8.77
C PRO A 23 -4.15 -16.60 7.97
N ALA A 24 -3.13 -17.41 8.22
CA ALA A 24 -1.83 -17.29 7.55
C ALA A 24 -1.89 -17.76 6.08
N LYS A 25 -2.81 -18.67 5.77
CA LYS A 25 -2.99 -19.24 4.42
C LYS A 25 -4.25 -18.72 3.72
N SER A 26 -4.96 -17.80 4.35
CA SER A 26 -6.20 -17.28 3.81
C SER A 26 -5.97 -16.51 2.50
N PRO A 27 -6.81 -16.71 1.46
CA PRO A 27 -6.83 -15.86 0.28
C PRO A 27 -7.05 -14.37 0.62
N PHE A 28 -7.69 -14.08 1.76
CA PHE A 28 -7.89 -12.71 2.26
C PHE A 28 -6.57 -11.96 2.41
N SER A 29 -5.47 -12.64 2.74
CA SER A 29 -4.16 -12.01 2.89
C SER A 29 -3.59 -11.47 1.58
N ARG A 30 -3.99 -12.02 0.43
CA ARG A 30 -3.59 -11.52 -0.91
C ARG A 30 -4.65 -10.63 -1.57
N ALA A 31 -5.91 -10.77 -1.19
CA ALA A 31 -7.02 -9.97 -1.69
C ALA A 31 -7.87 -9.46 -0.52
N PRO A 32 -7.35 -8.52 0.29
CA PRO A 32 -8.05 -8.05 1.47
C PRO A 32 -9.29 -7.23 1.08
N VAL A 33 -10.38 -7.49 1.79
CA VAL A 33 -11.61 -6.71 1.69
C VAL A 33 -11.70 -5.82 2.92
N GLY A 34 -11.84 -4.51 2.71
CA GLY A 34 -11.92 -3.52 3.78
C GLY A 34 -12.79 -2.31 3.41
N SER A 35 -12.99 -1.42 4.38
CA SER A 35 -13.76 -0.19 4.24
C SER A 35 -12.89 1.06 4.00
N GLY A 36 -11.64 0.86 3.62
CA GLY A 36 -10.67 1.93 3.37
C GLY A 36 -10.96 2.75 2.11
N PRO A 37 -10.19 3.85 1.91
CA PRO A 37 -10.32 4.71 0.73
C PRO A 37 -9.90 4.03 -0.57
N PHE A 38 -9.03 3.01 -0.51
CA PHE A 38 -8.60 2.25 -1.67
C PHE A 38 -8.86 0.76 -1.49
N LYS A 39 -9.06 0.06 -2.60
CA LYS A 39 -9.25 -1.40 -2.67
C LYS A 39 -8.05 -2.00 -3.41
N VAL A 40 -7.61 -3.19 -3.01
CA VAL A 40 -6.61 -3.94 -3.77
C VAL A 40 -7.26 -4.42 -5.06
N SER A 41 -6.74 -3.98 -6.20
CA SER A 41 -7.16 -4.42 -7.54
C SER A 41 -6.30 -5.60 -8.00
N SER A 42 -4.97 -5.52 -7.82
CA SER A 42 -4.07 -6.63 -8.10
C SER A 42 -2.85 -6.65 -7.19
N TRP A 43 -2.28 -7.84 -7.01
CA TRP A 43 -1.02 -8.04 -6.33
C TRP A 43 -0.17 -9.02 -7.14
N ASN A 44 0.82 -8.48 -7.84
CA ASN A 44 1.87 -9.24 -8.49
C ASN A 44 3.04 -9.41 -7.52
N LEU A 45 3.32 -10.66 -7.15
CA LEU A 45 4.37 -10.95 -6.18
C LEU A 45 5.72 -10.44 -6.68
N ALA A 46 6.44 -9.70 -5.83
CA ALA A 46 7.75 -9.10 -6.13
C ALA A 46 7.78 -8.10 -7.31
N ASP A 47 6.61 -7.61 -7.75
CA ASP A 47 6.49 -6.61 -8.82
C ASP A 47 5.75 -5.38 -8.32
N ALA A 48 4.42 -5.47 -8.18
CA ALA A 48 3.61 -4.34 -7.76
C ALA A 48 2.30 -4.75 -7.07
N ILE A 49 1.82 -3.86 -6.20
CA ILE A 49 0.47 -3.89 -5.64
C ILE A 49 -0.29 -2.71 -6.24
N VAL A 50 -1.40 -2.98 -6.92
CA VAL A 50 -2.26 -1.96 -7.52
C VAL A 50 -3.48 -1.76 -6.62
N LEU A 51 -3.69 -0.52 -6.20
CA LEU A 51 -4.85 -0.10 -5.44
C LEU A 51 -5.71 0.83 -6.28
N GLU A 52 -7.02 0.66 -6.23
CA GLU A 52 -8.01 1.50 -6.93
C GLU A 52 -8.87 2.27 -5.94
N ALA A 53 -9.31 3.46 -6.35
CA ALA A 53 -10.20 4.29 -5.56
C ALA A 53 -11.48 3.54 -5.16
N ASN A 54 -11.80 3.54 -3.88
CA ASN A 54 -13.07 3.04 -3.40
C ASN A 54 -14.14 4.13 -3.58
N ALA A 55 -14.96 4.01 -4.62
CA ALA A 55 -16.09 4.90 -4.86
C ALA A 55 -17.12 4.89 -3.71
N TYR A 56 -17.16 3.82 -2.92
CA TYR A 56 -18.08 3.63 -1.79
C TYR A 56 -17.44 3.99 -0.43
N TYR A 57 -16.30 4.69 -0.42
CA TYR A 57 -15.68 5.11 0.82
C TYR A 57 -16.58 6.10 1.58
N TYR A 58 -16.72 5.92 2.89
CA TYR A 58 -17.69 6.66 3.71
C TYR A 58 -17.45 8.17 3.76
N LYS A 59 -16.23 8.65 3.49
CA LYS A 59 -15.91 10.09 3.37
C LYS A 59 -15.92 10.61 1.92
N GLY A 60 -16.46 9.81 0.99
CA GLY A 60 -16.44 10.09 -0.44
C GLY A 60 -15.23 9.52 -1.16
N ARG A 61 -15.32 9.44 -2.49
CA ARG A 61 -14.27 8.87 -3.35
C ARG A 61 -12.95 9.67 -3.21
N PRO A 62 -11.79 9.00 -3.04
CA PRO A 62 -10.49 9.67 -3.09
C PRO A 62 -10.26 10.41 -4.41
N LYS A 63 -9.45 11.47 -4.36
CA LYS A 63 -9.07 12.24 -5.56
C LYS A 63 -8.15 11.47 -6.51
N LEU A 64 -7.39 10.50 -5.99
CA LEU A 64 -6.53 9.63 -6.78
C LEU A 64 -7.33 8.44 -7.26
N ASP A 65 -7.21 8.11 -8.54
CA ASP A 65 -7.89 6.97 -9.15
C ASP A 65 -7.20 5.65 -8.82
N ARG A 66 -5.87 5.67 -8.81
CA ARG A 66 -5.04 4.47 -8.67
C ARG A 66 -3.74 4.77 -7.96
N ILE A 67 -3.29 3.85 -7.12
CA ILE A 67 -1.95 3.84 -6.51
C ILE A 67 -1.27 2.56 -6.97
N THR A 68 -0.08 2.68 -7.55
CA THR A 68 0.75 1.51 -7.91
C THR A 68 1.96 1.49 -6.98
N TYR A 69 1.96 0.57 -6.02
CA TYR A 69 3.08 0.36 -5.12
C TYR A 69 4.05 -0.62 -5.76
N LYS A 70 5.13 -0.11 -6.36
CA LYS A 70 6.19 -0.93 -6.97
C LYS A 70 7.17 -1.42 -5.91
N ILE A 71 7.51 -2.69 -5.98
CA ILE A 71 8.50 -3.32 -5.09
C ILE A 71 9.84 -3.30 -5.83
N LEU A 72 10.67 -2.31 -5.52
CA LEU A 72 12.00 -2.16 -6.11
C LEU A 72 13.07 -2.42 -5.02
N PRO A 73 13.92 -3.44 -5.17
CA PRO A 73 14.91 -3.79 -4.16
C PRO A 73 16.14 -2.87 -4.16
N ASP A 74 16.42 -2.18 -5.26
CA ASP A 74 17.60 -1.33 -5.44
C ASP A 74 17.24 0.16 -5.44
N ILE A 75 17.83 0.91 -4.51
CA ILE A 75 17.64 2.35 -4.37
C ILE A 75 18.14 3.15 -5.57
N ASN A 76 19.20 2.71 -6.27
CA ASN A 76 19.71 3.40 -7.45
C ASN A 76 18.71 3.32 -8.61
N ILE A 77 18.03 2.17 -8.74
CA ILE A 77 16.94 2.01 -9.70
C ILE A 77 15.77 2.92 -9.32
N MET A 78 15.43 3.01 -8.03
CA MET A 78 14.37 3.91 -7.54
C MET A 78 14.70 5.38 -7.83
N LEU A 79 15.93 5.84 -7.56
CA LEU A 79 16.37 7.20 -7.86
C LEU A 79 16.35 7.50 -9.36
N THR A 80 16.73 6.53 -10.20
CA THR A 80 16.67 6.67 -11.65
C THR A 80 15.23 6.77 -12.14
N GLN A 81 14.32 5.93 -11.61
CA GLN A 81 12.90 6.00 -11.95
C GLN A 81 12.22 7.26 -11.42
N LEU A 82 12.63 7.78 -10.27
CA LEU A 82 12.20 9.07 -9.73
C LEU A 82 12.60 10.21 -10.68
N LYS A 83 13.88 10.25 -11.10
CA LYS A 83 14.37 11.21 -12.10
C LYS A 83 13.62 11.14 -13.43
N ALA A 84 13.23 9.93 -13.84
CA ALA A 84 12.47 9.70 -15.06
C ALA A 84 10.97 10.04 -14.92
N GLY A 85 10.50 10.42 -13.73
CA GLY A 85 9.08 10.67 -13.46
C GLY A 85 8.19 9.41 -13.46
N ALA A 86 8.80 8.22 -13.35
CA ALA A 86 8.09 6.95 -13.32
C ALA A 86 7.62 6.54 -11.91
N ILE A 87 8.08 7.26 -10.88
CA ILE A 87 7.71 7.14 -9.47
C ILE A 87 7.45 8.54 -8.93
N ASP A 88 6.30 8.76 -8.31
CA ASP A 88 5.95 10.06 -7.72
C ASP A 88 6.42 10.21 -6.27
N ILE A 89 6.49 9.10 -5.52
CA ILE A 89 6.80 9.09 -4.09
C ILE A 89 7.81 7.98 -3.78
N PHE A 90 8.88 8.34 -3.07
CA PHE A 90 9.88 7.40 -2.55
C PHE A 90 10.12 7.66 -1.05
N SER A 91 9.76 6.71 -0.19
CA SER A 91 9.75 6.90 1.27
C SER A 91 10.95 6.29 2.02
N ASN A 92 11.82 5.55 1.35
CA ASN A 92 12.95 4.86 1.98
C ASN A 92 14.30 5.46 1.56
N VAL A 93 14.44 6.78 1.72
CA VAL A 93 15.70 7.49 1.47
C VAL A 93 16.54 7.45 2.74
N GLY A 94 17.66 6.72 2.71
CA GLY A 94 18.66 6.77 3.78
C GLY A 94 19.33 8.14 3.85
N PHE A 95 19.84 8.53 5.02
CA PHE A 95 20.42 9.86 5.22
C PHE A 95 21.56 10.16 4.23
N ALA A 96 22.37 9.15 3.90
CA ALA A 96 23.46 9.26 2.93
C ALA A 96 22.98 9.52 1.49
N GLN A 97 21.74 9.15 1.15
CA GLN A 97 21.15 9.30 -0.18
C GLN A 97 20.24 10.53 -0.29
N LEU A 98 20.12 11.34 0.76
CA LEU A 98 19.23 12.51 0.77
C LEU A 98 19.58 13.52 -0.32
N ASP A 99 20.87 13.81 -0.52
CA ASP A 99 21.29 14.77 -1.54
C ASP A 99 21.00 14.25 -2.96
N GLN A 100 21.15 12.93 -3.17
CA GLN A 100 20.83 12.29 -4.44
C GLN A 100 19.32 12.27 -4.71
N ALA A 101 18.50 12.05 -3.68
CA ALA A 101 17.04 12.09 -3.79
C ALA A 101 16.52 13.51 -4.04
N LYS A 102 17.10 14.53 -3.39
CA LYS A 102 16.77 15.94 -3.66
C LYS A 102 17.13 16.36 -5.08
N ALA A 103 18.25 15.88 -5.61
CA ALA A 103 18.63 16.13 -7.00
C ALA A 103 17.81 15.31 -8.02
N ALA A 104 16.99 14.37 -7.55
CA ALA A 104 16.15 13.52 -8.39
C ALA A 104 14.70 14.00 -8.49
N ALA A 105 14.27 14.89 -7.60
CA ALA A 105 12.95 15.52 -7.55
C ALA A 105 13.00 16.93 -8.16
#